data_AF-A0A479ZUN8-F1
#
_entry.id   AF-A0A479ZUN8-F1
#
_cell.length_a   1.000
_cell.length_b   1.000
_cell.length_c   1.000
_cell.angle_alpha   90.00
_cell.angle_beta   90.00
_cell.angle_gamma   90.00
#
_symmetry.space_group_name_H-M   'P 1'
#
loop_
_entity.id
_entity.type
_entity.pdbx_description
1 polymer ?
#
loop_
_entity_poly.entity_id
_entity_poly.type
_entity_poly.pdbx_seq_one_letter_code
_entity_poly.pdbx_strand_id
1 'polypeptide(L)'
;MKLTIKAKLMQHLLIKNQVNAGFTIIELLIVFILIGILSAIALPSFLSQAAKAQQSDAKTYISAFNRAQQAYRMENSAFAGDIETLQLGIPTVTNN
;
A
#
# COMPACT_ATOMS: atom_id res chain seq x y z
N MET A 1 58.20 26.42 23.44
CA MET A 1 57.33 26.29 22.25
C MET A 1 56.70 24.91 22.06
N LYS A 2 57.37 23.77 22.40
CA LYS A 2 56.81 22.42 22.20
C LYS A 2 55.61 22.04 23.09
N LEU A 3 55.45 22.67 24.26
CA LEU A 3 54.37 22.33 25.22
C LEU A 3 52.96 22.67 24.72
N THR A 4 52.80 23.79 24.01
CA THR A 4 51.49 24.25 23.54
C THR A 4 50.92 23.38 22.42
N ILE A 5 51.79 22.83 21.55
CA ILE A 5 51.37 21.90 20.50
C ILE A 5 50.91 20.57 21.12
N LYS A 6 51.65 20.05 22.11
CA LYS A 6 51.27 18.82 22.82
C LYS A 6 49.94 19.01 23.57
N ALA A 7 49.75 20.16 24.21
CA ALA A 7 48.50 20.51 24.89
C ALA A 7 47.33 20.65 23.91
N LYS A 8 47.51 21.33 22.78
CA LYS A 8 46.47 21.52 21.75
C LYS A 8 46.13 20.21 21.03
N LEU A 9 47.10 19.32 20.85
CA LEU A 9 46.90 17.97 20.31
C LEU A 9 46.14 17.10 21.31
N MET A 10 46.50 17.11 22.60
CA MET A 10 45.73 16.39 23.63
C MET A 10 44.30 16.91 23.72
N GLN A 11 44.09 18.23 23.63
CA GLN A 11 42.75 18.82 23.60
C GLN A 11 41.95 18.36 22.37
N HIS A 12 42.57 18.28 21.20
CA HIS A 12 41.91 17.79 19.99
C HIS A 12 41.58 16.29 20.06
N LEU A 13 42.44 15.48 20.69
CA LEU A 13 42.22 14.04 20.89
C LEU A 13 41.15 13.76 21.96
N LEU A 14 41.10 14.56 23.03
CA LEU A 14 40.10 14.44 24.10
C LEU A 14 38.69 14.83 23.64
N ILE A 15 38.56 15.73 22.65
CA ILE A 15 37.26 16.16 22.09
C ILE A 15 36.73 15.16 21.04
N LYS A 16 37.58 14.27 20.50
CA LYS A 16 37.25 13.41 19.35
C LYS A 16 36.50 12.10 19.67
N ASN A 17 35.90 11.96 20.87
CA ASN A 17 35.25 10.71 21.30
C ASN A 17 33.75 10.81 21.57
N GLN A 18 33.07 11.87 21.10
CA GLN A 18 31.67 12.15 21.45
C GLN A 18 30.67 12.05 20.29
N VAL A 19 31.02 11.47 19.12
CA VAL A 19 30.12 11.53 17.93
C VAL A 19 29.80 10.16 17.28
N ASN A 20 30.17 9.04 17.90
CA ASN A 20 29.79 7.71 17.41
C ASN A 20 28.82 7.03 18.39
N ALA A 21 27.63 7.62 18.58
CA ALA A 21 26.53 6.97 19.27
C ALA A 21 25.85 5.99 18.30
N GLY A 22 25.99 4.68 18.54
CA GLY A 22 25.26 3.65 17.81
C GLY A 22 23.82 3.50 18.30
N PHE A 23 22.94 2.97 17.45
CA PHE A 23 21.57 2.64 17.80
C PHE A 23 21.53 1.51 18.84
N THR A 24 20.66 1.62 19.83
CA THR A 24 20.52 0.59 20.85
C THR A 24 19.57 -0.53 20.38
N ILE A 25 19.78 -1.75 20.86
CA ILE A 25 18.87 -2.87 20.57
C ILE A 25 17.47 -2.60 21.16
N ILE A 26 17.39 -1.87 22.28
CA ILE A 26 16.11 -1.56 22.92
C ILE A 26 15.28 -0.57 22.10
N GLU A 27 15.91 0.39 21.40
CA GLU A 27 15.18 1.25 20.46
C GLU A 27 14.58 0.42 19.31
N LEU A 28 15.35 -0.50 18.74
CA LEU A 28 14.85 -1.37 17.68
C LEU A 28 13.73 -2.30 18.18
N LEU A 29 13.83 -2.80 19.41
CA LEU A 29 12.82 -3.63 20.06
C LEU A 29 11.48 -2.88 20.18
N ILE A 30 11.50 -1.65 20.70
CA ILE A 30 10.29 -0.83 20.86
C ILE A 30 9.67 -0.52 19.50
N VAL A 31 10.49 -0.22 18.48
CA VAL A 31 10.01 0.02 17.10
C VAL A 31 9.27 -1.20 16.54
N PHE A 32 9.81 -2.41 16.69
CA PHE A 32 9.13 -3.63 16.23
C PHE A 32 7.82 -3.89 16.97
N ILE A 33 7.77 -3.62 18.28
CA ILE A 33 6.55 -3.74 19.07
C ILE A 33 5.48 -2.77 18.53
N LEU A 34 5.85 -1.51 18.28
CA LEU A 34 4.93 -0.51 17.74
C LEU A 34 4.43 -0.89 16.34
N ILE A 35 5.33 -1.30 15.43
CA ILE A 35 4.95 -1.76 14.09
C ILE A 35 4.02 -2.97 14.18
N GLY A 36 4.32 -3.94 15.06
CA GLY A 36 3.48 -5.12 15.27
C GLY A 36 2.06 -4.78 15.71
N ILE A 37 1.90 -3.87 16.67
CA ILE A 37 0.58 -3.41 17.15
C ILE A 37 -0.18 -2.71 16.03
N LEU A 38 0.47 -1.79 15.30
CA LEU A 38 -0.15 -1.07 14.20
C LEU A 38 -0.56 -2.01 13.06
N SER A 39 0.31 -2.94 12.66
CA SER A 39 0.04 -3.90 11.60
C SER A 39 -1.09 -4.87 11.95
N ALA A 40 -1.20 -5.30 13.22
CA ALA A 40 -2.28 -6.18 13.66
C ALA A 40 -3.67 -5.57 13.45
N ILE A 41 -3.80 -4.24 13.58
CA ILE A 41 -5.07 -3.51 13.38
C ILE A 41 -5.23 -3.08 11.93
N ALA A 42 -4.16 -2.59 11.31
CA ALA A 42 -4.21 -2.01 9.96
C ALA A 42 -4.39 -3.06 8.86
N LEU A 43 -3.73 -4.22 8.96
CA LEU A 43 -3.76 -5.25 7.93
C LEU A 43 -5.16 -5.83 7.67
N PRO A 44 -5.94 -6.29 8.68
CA PRO A 44 -7.29 -6.80 8.42
C PRO A 44 -8.23 -5.72 7.87
N SER A 45 -8.09 -4.47 8.33
CA SER A 45 -8.85 -3.33 7.81
C SER A 45 -8.52 -3.08 6.34
N PHE A 46 -7.23 -3.07 5.97
CA PHE A 46 -6.78 -2.91 4.59
C PHE A 46 -7.31 -4.01 3.68
N LEU A 47 -7.22 -5.28 4.09
CA LEU A 47 -7.75 -6.41 3.33
C LEU A 47 -9.27 -6.32 3.15
N SER A 48 -10.00 -5.92 4.19
CA SER A 48 -11.44 -5.68 4.09
C SER A 48 -11.78 -4.57 3.10
N GLN A 49 -11.01 -3.47 3.10
CA GLN A 49 -11.21 -2.38 2.15
C GLN A 49 -10.90 -2.78 0.71
N ALA A 50 -9.83 -3.56 0.49
CA ALA A 50 -9.54 -4.13 -0.84
C ALA A 50 -10.68 -5.02 -1.34
N ALA A 51 -11.24 -5.87 -0.48
CA ALA A 51 -12.41 -6.69 -0.83
C ALA A 51 -13.65 -5.84 -1.14
N LYS A 52 -13.90 -4.77 -0.36
CA LYS A 52 -15.00 -3.82 -0.62
C LYS A 52 -14.82 -3.09 -1.96
N ALA A 53 -13.60 -2.71 -2.31
CA ALA A 53 -13.29 -2.10 -3.61
C ALA A 53 -13.63 -3.06 -4.76
N GLN A 54 -13.18 -4.31 -4.67
CA GLN A 54 -13.52 -5.34 -5.66
C GLN A 54 -15.04 -5.57 -5.77
N GLN A 55 -15.77 -5.58 -4.65
CA GLN A 55 -17.23 -5.67 -4.66
C GLN A 55 -17.89 -4.44 -5.30
N SER A 56 -17.34 -3.24 -5.08
CA SER A 56 -17.81 -2.00 -5.69
C SER A 56 -17.63 -2.01 -7.21
N ASP A 57 -16.49 -2.50 -7.68
CA ASP A 57 -16.22 -2.66 -9.11
C ASP A 57 -17.19 -3.66 -9.74
N ALA A 58 -17.38 -4.83 -9.10
CA ALA A 58 -18.36 -5.82 -9.54
C ALA A 58 -19.78 -5.25 -9.62
N LYS A 59 -20.21 -4.47 -8.61
CA LYS A 59 -21.52 -3.81 -8.61
C LYS A 59 -21.65 -2.82 -9.78
N THR A 60 -20.58 -2.07 -10.06
CA THR A 60 -20.54 -1.12 -11.18
C THR A 60 -20.71 -1.85 -12.50
N TYR A 61 -19.96 -2.94 -12.72
CA TYR A 61 -20.08 -3.77 -13.92
C TYR A 61 -21.46 -4.40 -14.08
N ILE A 62 -22.02 -4.99 -13.03
CA ILE A 62 -23.38 -5.56 -13.07
C ILE A 62 -24.42 -4.49 -13.42
N SER A 63 -24.29 -3.29 -12.87
CA SER A 63 -25.20 -2.18 -13.19
C SER A 63 -25.11 -1.75 -14.66
N ALA A 64 -23.89 -1.71 -15.21
CA ALA A 64 -23.66 -1.39 -16.62
C ALA A 64 -24.22 -2.50 -17.52
N PHE A 65 -24.01 -3.76 -17.16
CA PHE A 65 -24.55 -4.92 -17.85
C PHE A 65 -26.08 -4.89 -17.89
N ASN A 66 -26.73 -4.61 -16.76
CA ASN A 66 -28.18 -4.51 -16.70
C ASN A 66 -28.72 -3.41 -17.64
N ARG A 67 -28.10 -2.22 -17.64
CA ARG A 67 -28.49 -1.12 -18.53
C ARG A 67 -28.31 -1.49 -20.01
N ALA A 68 -27.17 -2.10 -20.37
CA ALA A 68 -26.92 -2.52 -21.74
C ALA A 68 -27.87 -3.63 -22.20
N GLN A 69 -28.17 -4.60 -21.34
CA GLN A 69 -29.15 -5.65 -21.63
C GLN A 69 -30.56 -5.08 -21.84
N GLN A 70 -30.97 -4.10 -21.03
CA GLN A 70 -32.24 -3.41 -21.24
C GLN A 70 -32.26 -2.66 -22.57
N ALA A 71 -31.20 -1.93 -22.91
CA ALA A 71 -31.07 -1.23 -24.19
C ALA A 71 -31.14 -2.20 -25.38
N TYR A 72 -30.38 -3.29 -25.33
CA TYR A 72 -30.36 -4.32 -26.36
C TYR A 72 -31.75 -4.97 -26.55
N ARG A 73 -32.44 -5.26 -25.45
CA ARG A 73 -33.81 -5.83 -25.50
C ARG A 73 -34.83 -4.85 -26.07
N MET A 74 -34.69 -3.56 -25.84
CA MET A 74 -35.58 -2.56 -26.46
C MET A 74 -35.43 -2.55 -27.98
N GLU A 75 -34.23 -2.81 -28.50
CA GLU A 75 -33.96 -2.80 -29.94
C GLU A 75 -34.23 -4.16 -30.62
N ASN A 76 -33.87 -5.26 -29.97
CA ASN A 76 -33.87 -6.60 -30.57
C ASN A 76 -34.98 -7.53 -30.03
N SER A 77 -35.83 -7.05 -29.13
CA SER A 77 -36.90 -7.82 -28.45
C SER A 77 -36.44 -9.08 -27.69
N ALA A 78 -35.13 -9.30 -27.57
CA ALA A 78 -34.48 -10.41 -26.88
C ALA A 78 -33.29 -9.89 -26.06
N PHE A 79 -32.84 -10.66 -25.07
CA PHE A 79 -31.60 -10.35 -24.35
C PHE A 79 -30.38 -10.81 -25.16
N ALA A 80 -29.25 -10.13 -24.97
CA ALA A 80 -28.00 -10.51 -25.59
C ALA A 80 -27.43 -11.78 -24.96
N GLY A 81 -27.04 -12.75 -25.79
CA GLY A 81 -26.44 -14.02 -25.37
C GLY A 81 -24.96 -13.93 -24.99
N ASP A 82 -24.25 -12.95 -25.56
CA ASP A 82 -22.80 -12.79 -25.40
C ASP A 82 -22.43 -11.37 -24.92
N ILE A 83 -21.43 -11.26 -24.06
CA ILE A 83 -20.97 -9.96 -23.51
C ILE A 83 -20.40 -9.05 -24.61
N GLU A 84 -19.79 -9.61 -25.65
CA GLU A 84 -19.22 -8.85 -26.77
C GLU A 84 -20.29 -8.05 -27.52
N THR A 85 -21.50 -8.60 -27.66
CA THR A 85 -22.62 -7.92 -28.33
C THR A 85 -23.10 -6.68 -27.58
N LEU A 86 -22.86 -6.60 -26.27
CA LEU A 86 -23.20 -5.43 -25.46
C LEU A 86 -22.15 -4.31 -25.52
N GLN A 87 -20.97 -4.56 -26.11
CA GLN A 87 -19.89 -3.59 -26.33
C GLN A 87 -19.49 -2.77 -25.08
N LEU A 88 -19.58 -3.38 -23.90
CA LEU A 88 -19.35 -2.69 -22.63
C LEU A 88 -17.86 -2.41 -22.32
N GLY A 89 -16.93 -2.92 -23.15
CA GLY A 89 -15.48 -2.71 -22.97
C GLY A 89 -14.91 -3.35 -21.70
N ILE A 90 -15.64 -4.27 -21.07
CA ILE A 90 -15.22 -4.97 -19.86
C ILE A 90 -14.39 -6.19 -20.25
N PRO A 91 -13.23 -6.44 -19.61
CA PRO A 91 -12.47 -7.65 -19.84
C PRO A 91 -13.31 -8.90 -19.53
N THR A 92 -13.40 -9.83 -20.48
CA THR A 92 -14.11 -11.11 -20.33
C THR A 92 -13.27 -12.20 -19.68
N VAL A 93 -11.97 -11.95 -19.51
CA VAL A 93 -11.02 -12.84 -18.84
C VAL A 93 -10.42 -12.14 -17.62
N THR A 94 -10.46 -12.82 -16.48
CA THR A 94 -9.70 -12.45 -15.30
C THR A 94 -8.40 -13.25 -15.33
N ASN A 95 -7.25 -12.57 -15.29
CA ASN A 95 -5.96 -13.22 -15.09
C ASN A 95 -5.87 -13.67 -13.62
N ASN A 96 -6.32 -14.89 -13.33
CA ASN A 96 -6.09 -15.56 -12.06
C ASN A 96 -4.74 -16.28 -12.08
#